data_AF-A0A645BXA9-F1
#
_entry.id   AF-A0A645BXA9-F1
#
_cell.length_a   1.000
_cell.length_b   1.000
_cell.length_c   1.000
_cell.angle_alpha   90.00
_cell.angle_beta   90.00
_cell.angle_gamma   90.00
#
_symmetry.space_group_name_H-M   'P 1'
#
loop_
_entity.id
_entity.type
_entity.pdbx_description
1 polymer ?
#
loop_
_entity_poly.entity_id
_entity_poly.type
_entity_poly.pdbx_seq_one_letter_code
_entity_poly.pdbx_strand_id
1 'polypeptide(L)'
;MAESFHALTRFNNILLDFDRDIWLYISLGYFKQKAIAGEVGSSTMPHKVNPIDFENSEANLGLSNAVLDHLANKLPISRLQRDLSDSSALRNIGTGIAHSHLAITYTLKGLRKTVVNKEKLEADLSHAWEVLAEAVQTVMRKHGHANSYDKLKAITRGKGISEEDIQAYIESLELPESDKKRLLALTPSLYVGVAASLIKHIK
;
A
#
# COMPACT_ATOMS: atom_id res chain seq x y z
N MET A 1 -14.32 -5.50 -27.30
CA MET A 1 -14.74 -6.23 -26.08
C MET A 1 -13.56 -6.73 -25.26
N ALA A 2 -12.64 -7.53 -25.83
CA ALA A 2 -11.44 -7.99 -25.10
C ALA A 2 -10.65 -6.83 -24.46
N GLU A 3 -10.45 -5.73 -25.18
CA GLU A 3 -9.81 -4.52 -24.65
C GLU A 3 -10.51 -3.94 -23.42
N SER A 4 -11.84 -3.91 -23.42
CA SER A 4 -12.66 -3.44 -22.29
C SER A 4 -12.53 -4.36 -21.09
N PHE A 5 -12.50 -5.68 -21.30
CA PHE A 5 -12.28 -6.65 -20.23
C PHE A 5 -10.89 -6.52 -19.64
N HIS A 6 -9.84 -6.40 -20.47
CA HIS A 6 -8.49 -6.15 -19.96
C HIS A 6 -8.37 -4.81 -19.22
N ALA A 7 -9.10 -3.78 -19.62
CA ALA A 7 -9.14 -2.52 -18.86
C ALA A 7 -9.75 -2.72 -17.47
N LEU A 8 -10.83 -3.49 -17.38
CA LEU A 8 -11.45 -3.83 -16.10
C LEU A 8 -10.56 -4.75 -15.25
N THR A 9 -9.90 -5.76 -15.84
CA THR A 9 -8.91 -6.61 -15.16
C THR A 9 -7.77 -5.77 -14.56
N ARG A 10 -7.26 -4.77 -15.31
CA ARG A 10 -6.22 -3.85 -14.79
C ARG A 10 -6.72 -3.02 -13.61
N PHE A 11 -7.95 -2.48 -13.69
CA PHE A 11 -8.57 -1.79 -12.56
C PHE A 11 -8.72 -2.73 -11.36
N ASN A 12 -9.23 -3.94 -11.57
CA ASN A 12 -9.39 -4.93 -10.52
C ASN A 12 -8.05 -5.28 -9.85
N ASN A 13 -6.95 -5.35 -10.60
CA ASN A 13 -5.62 -5.61 -10.04
C ASN A 13 -5.11 -4.45 -9.17
N ILE A 14 -5.40 -3.19 -9.55
CA ILE A 14 -5.10 -2.02 -8.71
C ILE A 14 -5.92 -2.08 -7.41
N LEU A 15 -7.20 -2.42 -7.50
CA LEU A 15 -8.07 -2.56 -6.33
C LEU A 15 -7.66 -3.73 -5.43
N LEU A 16 -7.17 -4.83 -6.01
CA LEU A 16 -6.67 -6.00 -5.28
C LEU A 16 -5.41 -5.64 -4.47
N ASP A 17 -4.48 -4.91 -5.10
CA ASP A 17 -3.29 -4.41 -4.42
C ASP A 17 -3.67 -3.48 -3.25
N PHE A 18 -4.62 -2.58 -3.50
CA PHE A 18 -5.17 -1.71 -2.45
C PHE A 18 -5.82 -2.48 -1.29
N ASP A 19 -6.66 -3.48 -1.58
CA ASP A 19 -7.32 -4.28 -0.53
C ASP A 19 -6.29 -5.02 0.35
N ARG A 20 -5.20 -5.52 -0.26
CA ARG A 20 -4.10 -6.19 0.45
C ARG A 20 -3.28 -5.23 1.30
N ASP A 21 -2.96 -4.05 0.79
CA ASP A 21 -2.24 -3.02 1.55
C ASP A 21 -3.05 -2.54 2.76
N ILE A 22 -4.35 -2.28 2.57
CA ILE A 22 -5.22 -1.89 3.68
C ILE A 22 -5.36 -3.01 4.71
N TRP A 23 -5.48 -4.27 4.26
CA TRP A 23 -5.47 -5.42 5.16
C TRP A 23 -4.19 -5.46 6.01
N LEU A 24 -3.02 -5.26 5.38
CA LEU A 24 -1.73 -5.23 6.07
C LEU A 24 -1.66 -4.08 7.07
N TYR A 25 -2.08 -2.87 6.69
CA TYR A 25 -2.09 -1.72 7.59
C TYR A 25 -3.05 -1.90 8.78
N ILE A 26 -4.17 -2.60 8.59
CA ILE A 26 -5.06 -3.00 9.69
C ILE A 26 -4.35 -4.02 10.59
N SER A 27 -3.65 -5.01 10.01
CA SER A 27 -2.87 -6.00 10.76
C SER A 27 -1.73 -5.37 11.58
N LEU A 28 -1.10 -4.32 11.07
CA LEU A 28 -0.07 -3.54 11.78
C LEU A 28 -0.67 -2.59 12.83
N GLY A 29 -1.99 -2.42 12.84
CA GLY A 29 -2.70 -1.53 13.75
C GLY A 29 -2.62 -0.05 13.37
N TYR A 30 -2.15 0.28 12.15
CA TYR A 30 -2.17 1.65 11.61
C TYR A 30 -3.58 2.13 11.32
N PHE A 31 -4.47 1.18 11.00
CA PHE A 31 -5.90 1.42 10.97
C PHE A 31 -6.62 0.55 11.99
N LYS A 32 -7.58 1.14 12.69
CA LYS A 32 -8.60 0.47 13.47
C LYS A 32 -9.86 0.32 12.63
N GLN A 33 -10.70 -0.65 12.98
CA GLN A 33 -12.01 -0.83 12.37
C GLN A 33 -13.13 -0.50 13.35
N LYS A 34 -14.11 0.27 12.91
CA LYS A 34 -15.33 0.53 13.67
C LYS A 34 -16.15 -0.76 13.77
N ALA A 35 -16.36 -1.25 14.98
CA ALA A 35 -17.31 -2.32 15.23
C ALA A 35 -18.74 -1.80 15.07
N ILE A 36 -19.59 -2.54 14.35
CA ILE A 36 -21.03 -2.28 14.28
C ILE A 36 -21.71 -3.18 15.31
N ALA A 37 -22.62 -2.61 16.11
CA ALA A 37 -23.37 -3.38 17.10
C ALA A 37 -24.13 -4.54 16.42
N GLY A 38 -23.90 -5.76 16.91
CA GLY A 38 -24.51 -6.98 16.38
C GLY A 38 -23.70 -7.71 15.29
N GLU A 39 -22.61 -7.14 14.78
CA GLU A 39 -21.69 -7.89 13.90
C GLU A 39 -20.86 -8.90 14.72
N VAL A 40 -20.85 -10.16 14.30
CA VAL A 40 -19.99 -11.21 14.87
C VAL A 40 -18.68 -11.23 14.10
N GLY A 41 -17.59 -10.80 14.72
CA GLY A 41 -16.26 -10.78 14.08
C GLY A 41 -15.55 -12.14 14.05
N SER A 42 -15.81 -13.01 15.02
CA SER A 42 -15.38 -14.41 15.05
C SER A 42 -16.34 -15.26 15.88
N SER A 43 -16.58 -16.51 15.47
CA SER A 43 -17.45 -17.45 16.18
C SER A 43 -16.87 -17.92 17.52
N THR A 44 -15.55 -17.79 17.72
CA THR A 44 -14.85 -18.27 18.93
C THR A 44 -14.09 -17.18 19.68
N MET A 45 -13.79 -16.05 19.04
CA MET A 45 -13.00 -14.95 19.61
C MET A 45 -13.81 -13.64 19.61
N PRO A 46 -14.56 -13.34 20.69
CA PRO A 46 -15.54 -12.25 20.71
C PRO A 46 -14.92 -10.84 20.61
N HIS A 47 -13.61 -10.70 20.89
CA HIS A 47 -12.90 -9.43 20.79
C HIS A 47 -12.39 -9.13 19.36
N LYS A 48 -12.48 -10.08 18.43
CA LYS A 48 -11.81 -9.99 17.13
C LYS A 48 -12.64 -9.16 16.14
N VAL A 49 -12.03 -8.14 15.55
CA VAL A 49 -12.61 -7.32 14.48
C VAL A 49 -11.75 -7.48 13.22
N ASN A 50 -12.24 -8.25 12.25
CA ASN A 50 -11.50 -8.63 11.04
C ASN A 50 -11.81 -7.72 9.86
N PRO A 51 -10.85 -7.47 8.95
CA PRO A 51 -11.06 -6.67 7.74
C PRO A 51 -11.83 -7.42 6.65
N ILE A 52 -12.95 -8.07 7.02
CA ILE A 52 -13.70 -9.01 6.16
C ILE A 52 -14.21 -8.36 4.88
N ASP A 53 -14.50 -7.06 4.91
CA ASP A 53 -14.99 -6.35 3.74
C ASP A 53 -13.87 -6.29 2.67
N PHE A 54 -12.62 -6.03 3.04
CA PHE A 54 -11.49 -6.08 2.09
C PHE A 54 -11.18 -7.51 1.61
N GLU A 55 -11.24 -8.50 2.50
CA GLU A 55 -11.02 -9.91 2.14
C GLU A 55 -12.09 -10.44 1.15
N ASN A 56 -13.34 -10.04 1.33
CA ASN A 56 -14.43 -10.37 0.40
C ASN A 56 -14.24 -9.67 -0.95
N SER A 57 -13.73 -8.44 -0.97
CA SER A 57 -13.40 -7.76 -2.21
C SER A 57 -12.31 -8.49 -2.97
N GLU A 58 -11.18 -8.78 -2.32
CA GLU A 58 -10.05 -9.53 -2.91
C GLU A 58 -10.51 -10.84 -3.57
N ALA A 59 -11.34 -11.62 -2.88
CA ALA A 59 -11.87 -12.88 -3.42
C ALA A 59 -12.70 -12.66 -4.70
N ASN A 60 -13.55 -11.62 -4.72
CA ASN A 60 -14.39 -11.31 -5.88
C ASN A 60 -13.58 -10.74 -7.05
N LEU A 61 -12.51 -9.99 -6.81
CA LEU A 61 -11.62 -9.48 -7.87
C LEU A 61 -10.94 -10.63 -8.62
N GLY A 62 -10.47 -11.65 -7.90
CA GLY A 62 -9.90 -12.85 -8.52
C GLY A 62 -10.90 -13.60 -9.41
N LEU A 63 -12.14 -13.79 -8.93
CA LEU A 63 -13.22 -14.41 -9.71
C LEU A 63 -13.58 -13.57 -10.95
N SER A 64 -13.67 -12.25 -10.79
CA SER A 64 -13.94 -11.34 -11.90
C SER A 64 -12.89 -11.47 -12.99
N ASN A 65 -11.60 -11.36 -12.62
CA ASN A 65 -10.48 -11.43 -13.56
C ASN A 65 -10.47 -12.76 -14.31
N ALA A 66 -10.66 -13.89 -13.61
CA ALA A 66 -10.68 -15.20 -14.24
C ALA A 66 -11.75 -15.31 -15.35
N VAL A 67 -12.95 -14.80 -15.09
CA VAL A 67 -14.04 -14.80 -16.08
C VAL A 67 -13.74 -13.83 -17.23
N LEU A 68 -13.31 -12.61 -16.91
CA LEU A 68 -13.05 -11.57 -17.89
C LEU A 68 -11.89 -11.93 -18.83
N ASP A 69 -10.81 -12.50 -18.30
CA ASP A 69 -9.66 -12.94 -19.09
C ASP A 69 -10.02 -14.13 -19.98
N HIS A 70 -10.84 -15.07 -19.50
CA HIS A 70 -11.37 -16.14 -20.34
C HIS A 70 -12.16 -15.57 -21.53
N LEU A 71 -13.09 -14.63 -21.27
CA LEU A 71 -13.91 -14.01 -22.31
C LEU A 71 -13.08 -13.19 -23.29
N ALA A 72 -12.08 -12.45 -22.79
CA ALA A 72 -11.18 -11.64 -23.61
C ALA A 72 -10.39 -12.49 -24.61
N ASN A 73 -9.95 -13.68 -24.19
CA ASN A 73 -9.20 -14.61 -25.04
C ASN A 73 -10.11 -15.45 -25.95
N LYS A 74 -11.28 -15.87 -25.48
CA LYS A 74 -12.17 -16.79 -26.22
C LYS A 74 -13.00 -16.10 -27.31
N LEU A 75 -13.45 -14.86 -27.09
CA LEU A 75 -14.40 -14.20 -28.01
C LEU A 75 -13.80 -13.77 -29.36
N PRO A 76 -12.52 -13.34 -29.46
CA PRO A 76 -11.93 -12.96 -30.74
C PRO A 76 -11.66 -14.12 -31.71
N ILE A 77 -11.76 -15.37 -31.25
CA ILE A 77 -11.43 -16.56 -32.04
C ILE A 77 -12.73 -17.27 -32.44
N SER A 78 -12.98 -17.36 -33.75
CA SER A 78 -14.13 -18.05 -34.34
C SER A 78 -13.70 -18.78 -35.61
N ARG A 79 -14.23 -19.98 -35.85
CA ARG A 79 -13.88 -20.81 -37.03
C ARG A 79 -14.49 -20.24 -38.31
N LEU A 80 -13.68 -20.12 -39.37
CA LEU A 80 -14.08 -19.67 -40.71
C LEU A 80 -14.86 -18.34 -40.65
N GLN A 81 -16.04 -18.24 -41.25
CA GLN A 81 -16.84 -17.01 -41.25
C GLN A 81 -17.42 -16.68 -39.87
N ARG A 82 -17.74 -17.71 -39.06
CA ARG A 82 -18.14 -17.66 -37.63
C ARG A 82 -18.66 -19.03 -37.17
N ASP A 83 -18.33 -19.43 -35.93
CA ASP A 83 -19.02 -20.48 -35.17
C ASP A 83 -19.88 -19.90 -34.02
N LEU A 84 -20.71 -20.72 -33.37
CA LEU A 84 -21.68 -20.29 -32.34
C LEU A 84 -21.20 -20.43 -30.89
N SER A 85 -19.93 -20.76 -30.64
CA SER A 85 -19.42 -20.93 -29.27
C SER A 85 -19.39 -19.62 -28.47
N ASP A 86 -19.33 -18.48 -29.16
CA ASP A 86 -19.44 -17.14 -28.59
C ASP A 86 -20.83 -16.88 -27.98
N SER A 87 -21.91 -17.42 -28.55
CA SER A 87 -23.28 -17.18 -28.08
C SER A 87 -23.50 -17.55 -26.61
N SER A 88 -22.92 -18.67 -26.14
CA SER A 88 -23.00 -19.06 -24.73
C SER A 88 -22.02 -18.27 -23.87
N ALA A 89 -20.80 -18.00 -24.38
CA ALA A 89 -19.80 -17.21 -23.68
C ALA A 89 -20.28 -15.77 -23.40
N LEU A 90 -20.91 -15.11 -24.38
CA LEU A 90 -21.42 -13.74 -24.24
C LEU A 90 -22.45 -13.57 -23.11
N ARG A 91 -23.16 -14.65 -22.73
CA ARG A 91 -24.13 -14.64 -21.60
C ARG A 91 -23.44 -14.57 -20.23
N ASN A 92 -22.12 -14.74 -20.18
CA ASN A 92 -21.32 -14.70 -18.95
C ASN A 92 -20.58 -13.37 -18.74
N ILE A 93 -20.73 -12.39 -19.64
CA ILE A 93 -20.17 -11.04 -19.46
C ILE A 93 -20.65 -10.43 -18.14
N GLY A 94 -21.95 -10.56 -17.85
CA GLY A 94 -22.54 -10.07 -16.62
C GLY A 94 -21.91 -10.69 -15.37
N THR A 95 -21.52 -11.96 -15.41
CA THR A 95 -20.90 -12.67 -14.29
C THR A 95 -19.57 -12.04 -13.90
N GLY A 96 -18.68 -11.80 -14.87
CA GLY A 96 -17.38 -11.16 -14.61
C GLY A 96 -17.53 -9.74 -14.05
N ILE A 97 -18.45 -8.95 -14.63
CA ILE A 97 -18.71 -7.57 -14.19
C ILE A 97 -19.38 -7.54 -12.80
N ALA A 98 -20.29 -8.47 -12.50
CA ALA A 98 -20.97 -8.54 -11.21
C ALA A 98 -19.99 -8.78 -10.06
N HIS A 99 -18.98 -9.63 -10.26
CA HIS A 99 -17.92 -9.83 -9.27
C HIS A 99 -17.09 -8.56 -9.04
N SER A 100 -16.70 -7.82 -10.10
CA SER A 100 -16.06 -6.50 -9.92
C SER A 100 -16.93 -5.54 -9.14
N HIS A 101 -18.23 -5.49 -9.44
CA HIS A 101 -19.17 -4.60 -8.75
C HIS A 101 -19.31 -4.95 -7.25
N LEU A 102 -19.40 -6.24 -6.92
CA LEU A 102 -19.41 -6.71 -5.54
C LEU A 102 -18.12 -6.33 -4.81
N ALA A 103 -16.97 -6.53 -5.45
CA ALA A 103 -15.68 -6.15 -4.90
C ALA A 103 -15.62 -4.67 -4.53
N ILE A 104 -15.94 -3.78 -5.49
CA ILE A 104 -16.01 -2.33 -5.26
C ILE A 104 -16.95 -2.00 -4.10
N THR A 105 -18.11 -2.65 -4.03
CA THR A 105 -19.09 -2.44 -2.96
C THR A 105 -18.52 -2.81 -1.59
N TYR A 106 -17.81 -3.93 -1.50
CA TYR A 106 -17.16 -4.37 -0.28
C TYR A 106 -15.99 -3.47 0.12
N THR A 107 -15.09 -3.08 -0.81
CA THR A 107 -14.02 -2.12 -0.51
C THR A 107 -14.60 -0.81 0.03
N LEU A 108 -15.63 -0.25 -0.62
CA LEU A 108 -16.28 0.98 -0.15
C LEU A 108 -16.90 0.82 1.24
N LYS A 109 -17.44 -0.35 1.56
CA LYS A 109 -17.96 -0.65 2.90
C LYS A 109 -16.83 -0.73 3.93
N GLY A 110 -15.73 -1.39 3.59
CA GLY A 110 -14.52 -1.46 4.42
C GLY A 110 -13.98 -0.07 4.74
N LEU A 111 -13.84 0.79 3.72
CA LEU A 111 -13.32 2.16 3.88
C LEU A 111 -14.15 3.03 4.84
N ARG A 112 -15.47 2.84 4.89
CA ARG A 112 -16.35 3.56 5.84
C ARG A 112 -16.10 3.15 7.30
N LYS A 113 -15.57 1.95 7.52
CA LYS A 113 -15.25 1.39 8.84
C LYS A 113 -13.81 1.71 9.27
N THR A 114 -12.92 2.08 8.34
CA THR A 114 -11.51 2.33 8.60
C THR A 114 -11.28 3.65 9.34
N VAL A 115 -10.49 3.63 10.41
CA VAL A 115 -10.11 4.80 11.20
C VAL A 115 -8.60 4.80 11.42
N VAL A 116 -7.94 5.92 11.13
CA VAL A 116 -6.49 6.06 11.34
C VAL A 116 -6.14 6.00 12.83
N ASN A 117 -5.09 5.24 13.16
CA ASN A 117 -4.54 5.13 14.50
C ASN A 117 -3.23 5.91 14.60
N LYS A 118 -3.34 7.24 14.78
CA LYS A 118 -2.19 8.15 14.79
C LYS A 118 -1.15 7.78 15.85
N GLU A 119 -1.59 7.39 17.04
CA GLU A 119 -0.72 7.00 18.15
C GLU A 119 0.22 5.85 17.77
N LYS A 120 -0.30 4.83 17.06
CA LYS A 120 0.52 3.69 16.62
C LYS A 120 1.51 4.09 15.52
N LEU A 121 1.07 4.92 14.57
CA LEU A 121 1.95 5.44 13.52
C LEU A 121 3.08 6.29 14.10
N GLU A 122 2.77 7.18 15.04
CA GLU A 122 3.74 8.04 15.73
C GLU A 122 4.72 7.22 16.58
N ALA A 123 4.22 6.20 17.30
CA ALA A 123 5.06 5.30 18.07
C ALA A 123 6.05 4.55 17.16
N ASP A 124 5.59 3.96 16.06
CA ASP A 124 6.48 3.21 15.16
C ASP A 124 7.52 4.13 14.49
N LEU A 125 7.14 5.36 14.14
CA LEU A 125 8.08 6.37 13.63
C LEU A 125 9.11 6.80 14.69
N SER A 126 8.72 6.95 15.96
CA SER A 126 9.65 7.34 17.04
C SER A 126 10.76 6.32 17.31
N HIS A 127 10.58 5.08 16.84
CA HIS A 127 11.56 4.00 16.99
C HIS A 127 12.37 3.71 15.72
N ALA A 128 12.03 4.35 14.59
CA ALA A 128 12.62 4.06 13.28
C ALA A 128 13.65 5.13 12.86
N TRP A 129 14.63 5.44 13.71
CA TRP A 129 15.64 6.48 13.43
C TRP A 129 16.58 6.13 12.28
N GLU A 130 16.72 4.85 11.96
CA GLU A 130 17.52 4.35 10.85
C GLU A 130 17.08 4.91 9.49
N VAL A 131 15.82 5.35 9.35
CA VAL A 131 15.31 5.94 8.09
C VAL A 131 16.01 7.26 7.75
N LEU A 132 16.53 7.98 8.75
CA LEU A 132 17.25 9.24 8.52
C LEU A 132 18.64 9.02 7.92
N ALA A 133 19.14 7.77 7.89
CA ALA A 133 20.41 7.43 7.24
C ALA A 133 20.45 7.89 5.78
N GLU A 134 19.33 7.78 5.04
CA GLU A 134 19.24 8.25 3.65
C GLU A 134 19.45 9.77 3.54
N ALA A 135 18.82 10.54 4.42
CA ALA A 135 18.94 12.00 4.45
C ALA A 135 20.39 12.43 4.72
N VAL A 136 21.02 11.83 5.74
CA VAL A 136 22.42 12.11 6.10
C VAL A 136 23.35 11.74 4.95
N GLN A 137 23.20 10.54 4.38
CA GLN A 137 24.00 10.09 3.23
C GLN A 137 23.89 11.06 2.04
N THR A 138 22.69 11.54 1.77
CA THR A 138 22.42 12.43 0.63
C THR A 138 23.09 13.80 0.83
N VAL A 139 23.06 14.35 2.05
CA VAL A 139 23.76 15.59 2.38
C VAL A 139 25.28 15.40 2.34
N MET A 140 25.80 14.26 2.80
CA MET A 140 27.23 13.96 2.66
C MET A 140 27.66 13.93 1.18
N ARG A 141 26.86 13.29 0.31
CA ARG A 141 27.13 13.26 -1.14
C ARG A 141 27.11 14.65 -1.77
N LYS A 142 26.19 15.53 -1.35
CA LYS A 142 26.15 16.94 -1.79
C LYS A 142 27.49 17.66 -1.56
N HIS A 143 28.23 17.29 -0.50
CA HIS A 143 29.52 17.90 -0.15
C HIS A 143 30.74 17.09 -0.60
N GLY A 144 30.56 16.10 -1.49
CA GLY A 144 31.69 15.36 -2.07
C GLY A 144 32.35 14.35 -1.12
N HIS A 145 31.73 14.02 0.02
CA HIS A 145 32.22 12.94 0.87
C HIS A 145 32.17 11.59 0.13
N ALA A 146 33.33 10.96 -0.02
CA ALA A 146 33.45 9.59 -0.55
C ALA A 146 33.01 8.56 0.49
N ASN A 147 32.47 7.42 0.02
CA ASN A 147 32.07 6.27 0.85
C ASN A 147 31.01 6.57 1.94
N SER A 148 30.18 7.59 1.76
CA SER A 148 29.11 7.97 2.71
C SER A 148 28.13 6.85 3.01
N TYR A 149 27.83 6.00 2.01
CA TYR A 149 26.97 4.83 2.17
C TYR A 149 27.61 3.77 3.07
N ASP A 150 28.89 3.44 2.86
CA ASP A 150 29.57 2.39 3.64
C ASP A 150 29.81 2.81 5.09
N LYS A 151 30.10 4.10 5.33
CA LYS A 151 30.22 4.67 6.68
C LYS A 151 28.91 4.57 7.46
N LEU A 152 27.79 4.93 6.84
CA LEU A 152 26.46 4.78 7.45
C LEU A 152 26.06 3.32 7.64
N LYS A 153 26.32 2.47 6.64
CA LYS A 153 26.03 1.04 6.69
C LYS A 153 26.77 0.33 7.85
N ALA A 154 27.98 0.78 8.19
CA ALA A 154 28.72 0.23 9.32
C ALA A 154 28.03 0.50 10.68
N ILE A 155 27.26 1.59 10.79
CA ILE A 155 26.56 2.00 12.01
C ILE A 155 25.12 1.46 12.02
N THR A 156 24.50 1.32 10.83
CA THR A 156 23.08 0.94 10.71
C THR A 156 22.81 -0.55 10.55
N ARG A 157 23.80 -1.36 10.13
CA ARG A 157 23.54 -2.74 9.74
C ARG A 157 23.39 -3.68 10.93
N GLY A 158 22.17 -4.21 11.12
CA GLY A 158 21.87 -5.28 12.08
C GLY A 158 21.72 -4.81 13.53
N LYS A 159 21.61 -3.50 13.75
CA LYS A 159 21.35 -2.88 15.06
C LYS A 159 20.22 -1.88 14.91
N GLY A 160 19.33 -1.81 15.89
CA GLY A 160 18.44 -0.66 16.03
C GLY A 160 19.28 0.57 16.33
N ILE A 161 18.99 1.68 15.68
CA ILE A 161 19.72 2.94 15.86
C ILE A 161 18.85 3.85 16.70
N SER A 162 19.41 4.45 17.75
CA SER A 162 18.69 5.42 18.56
C SER A 162 18.79 6.83 17.97
N GLU A 163 18.01 7.75 18.53
CA GLU A 163 18.13 9.18 18.26
C GLU A 163 19.56 9.67 18.51
N GLU A 164 20.12 9.29 19.66
CA GLU A 164 21.45 9.70 20.11
C GLU A 164 22.55 9.20 19.16
N ASP A 165 22.43 7.97 18.67
CA ASP A 165 23.39 7.40 17.72
C ASP A 165 23.43 8.20 16.41
N ILE A 166 22.26 8.57 15.86
CA ILE A 166 22.17 9.39 14.64
C ILE A 166 22.70 10.80 14.88
N GLN A 167 22.34 11.43 16.00
CA GLN A 167 22.80 12.78 16.33
C GLN A 167 24.32 12.83 16.51
N ALA A 168 24.89 11.90 17.28
CA ALA A 168 26.34 11.79 17.47
C ALA A 168 27.06 11.55 16.13
N TYR A 169 26.48 10.74 15.24
CA TYR A 169 27.03 10.57 13.91
C TYR A 169 27.02 11.87 13.11
N ILE A 170 25.90 12.59 13.06
CA ILE A 170 25.79 13.88 12.34
C ILE A 170 26.80 14.90 12.87
N GLU A 171 26.98 14.99 14.18
CA GLU A 171 27.93 15.89 14.82
C GLU A 171 29.39 15.59 14.41
N SER A 172 29.73 14.29 14.30
CA SER A 172 31.06 13.82 13.90
C SER A 172 31.43 14.14 12.44
N LEU A 173 30.46 14.48 11.59
CA LEU A 173 30.70 14.73 10.17
C LEU A 173 31.33 16.11 9.93
N GLU A 174 32.24 16.19 8.96
CA GLU A 174 32.76 17.48 8.46
C GLU A 174 31.77 18.07 7.44
N LEU A 175 30.72 18.72 7.93
CA LEU A 175 29.67 19.38 7.14
C LEU A 175 29.53 20.85 7.55
N PRO A 176 29.06 21.74 6.66
CA PRO A 176 28.70 23.11 7.04
C PRO A 176 27.64 23.13 8.15
N GLU A 177 27.78 24.09 9.07
CA GLU A 177 26.89 24.23 10.23
C GLU A 177 25.40 24.33 9.86
N SER A 178 25.08 24.98 8.73
CA SER A 178 23.70 25.09 8.25
C SER A 178 23.10 23.72 7.88
N ASP A 179 23.89 22.84 7.27
CA ASP A 179 23.45 21.50 6.89
C ASP A 179 23.42 20.55 8.11
N LYS A 180 24.37 20.67 9.05
CA LYS A 180 24.31 19.96 10.35
C LYS A 180 23.04 20.30 11.11
N LYS A 181 22.78 21.60 11.30
CA LYS A 181 21.58 22.08 12.00
C LYS A 181 20.29 21.59 11.36
N ARG A 182 20.26 21.54 10.02
CA ARG A 182 19.12 21.01 9.27
C ARG A 182 18.93 19.51 9.50
N LEU A 183 20.01 18.72 9.50
CA LEU A 183 19.95 17.28 9.75
C LEU A 183 19.54 16.97 11.20
N LEU A 184 20.09 17.69 12.18
CA LEU A 184 19.75 17.53 13.60
C LEU A 184 18.31 17.91 13.93
N ALA A 185 17.68 18.76 13.11
CA ALA A 185 16.27 19.11 13.26
C ALA A 185 15.30 18.07 12.64
N LEU A 186 15.81 17.05 11.94
CA LEU A 186 14.97 15.99 11.38
C LEU A 186 14.60 14.96 12.45
N THR A 187 13.36 14.50 12.36
CA THR A 187 12.86 13.29 13.01
C THR A 187 12.27 12.39 11.93
N PRO A 188 12.08 11.07 12.18
CA PRO A 188 11.39 10.20 11.24
C PRO A 188 10.01 10.73 10.81
N SER A 189 9.27 11.36 11.74
CA SER A 189 7.95 11.96 11.47
C SER A 189 7.99 13.23 10.61
N LEU A 190 9.12 13.94 10.59
CA LEU A 190 9.32 15.13 9.75
C LEU A 190 9.96 14.79 8.40
N TYR A 191 10.58 13.62 8.26
CA TYR A 191 11.21 13.17 7.02
C TYR A 191 10.21 12.57 6.02
N VAL A 192 9.20 13.36 5.65
CA VAL A 192 8.10 12.97 4.74
C VAL A 192 8.22 13.58 3.33
N GLY A 193 9.34 14.26 3.06
CA GLY A 193 9.61 14.90 1.77
C GLY A 193 8.48 15.82 1.32
N VAL A 194 7.96 15.58 0.11
CA VAL A 194 6.86 16.36 -0.49
C VAL A 194 5.50 15.66 -0.42
N ALA A 195 5.35 14.63 0.43
CA ALA A 195 4.15 13.78 0.46
C ALA A 195 2.85 14.59 0.59
N ALA A 196 2.77 15.51 1.56
CA ALA A 196 1.59 16.37 1.75
C ALA A 196 1.33 17.31 0.57
N SER A 197 2.37 17.72 -0.16
CA SER A 197 2.23 18.56 -1.36
C SER A 197 1.71 17.77 -2.55
N LEU A 198 2.15 16.52 -2.73
CA LEU A 198 1.66 15.65 -3.82
C LEU A 198 0.16 15.40 -3.71
N ILE A 199 -0.37 15.21 -2.50
CA ILE A 199 -1.82 15.04 -2.29
C ILE A 199 -2.61 16.27 -2.76
N LYS A 200 -2.08 17.48 -2.59
CA LYS A 200 -2.74 18.72 -3.04
C LYS A 200 -2.82 18.85 -4.57
N HIS A 201 -2.03 18.08 -5.32
CA HIS A 201 -2.09 18.07 -6.78
C HIS A 201 -3.15 17.12 -7.34
N ILE A 202 -3.69 16.23 -6.51
CA ILE A 202 -4.83 15.38 -6.85
C ILE A 202 -6.10 16.23 -6.66
N LYS A 203 -6.80 16.51 -7.76
CA LYS A 203 -8.06 17.29 -7.76
C LYS A 203 -9.26 16.40 -7.52
#